data_AF-A0A0R3VU59-F1
#
_entry.id   AF-A0A0R3VU59-F1
#
_cell.length_a   1.000
_cell.length_b   1.000
_cell.length_c   1.000
_cell.angle_alpha   90.00
_cell.angle_beta   90.00
_cell.angle_gamma   90.00
#
_symmetry.space_group_name_H-M   'P 1'
#
loop_
_entity.id
_entity.type
_entity.pdbx_description
1 polymer ?
#
loop_
_entity_poly.entity_id
_entity_poly.type
_entity_poly.pdbx_seq_one_letter_code
_entity_poly.pdbx_strand_id
1 'polypeptide(L)' 'MTTFSLLEDAYIMRDPFVDGGSGGIIIGADCCVCKAGVCVSPECSFFYAKRYCKDCAIKNSDHFPEEIRKELLRSLKGH' A
#
# COMPACT_ATOMS: atom_id res chain seq x y z
N MET A 1 9.87 -18.60 -18.76
CA MET A 1 8.98 -18.21 -17.64
C MET A 1 9.47 -16.87 -17.13
N THR A 2 8.64 -15.83 -17.24
CA THR A 2 8.98 -14.51 -16.72
C THR A 2 8.51 -14.45 -15.27
N THR A 3 9.43 -14.26 -14.33
CA THR A 3 9.13 -14.07 -12.91
C THR A 3 8.99 -12.59 -12.61
N PHE A 4 7.99 -12.22 -11.81
CA PHE A 4 7.83 -10.86 -11.30
C PHE A 4 8.01 -10.83 -9.79
N SER A 5 8.56 -9.74 -9.28
CA SER A 5 8.77 -9.51 -7.85
C SER A 5 8.02 -8.25 -7.43
N LEU A 6 7.35 -8.31 -6.28
CA LEU A 6 6.78 -7.13 -5.66
C LEU A 6 7.86 -6.34 -4.93
N LEU A 7 7.66 -5.03 -4.79
CA LEU A 7 8.56 -4.15 -4.04
C LEU A 7 8.41 -4.29 -2.52
N GLU A 8 7.42 -5.07 -2.07
CA GLU A 8 7.11 -5.31 -0.66
C GLU A 8 6.57 -6.75 -0.46
N ASP A 9 6.71 -7.26 0.76
CA ASP A 9 6.02 -8.48 1.18
C ASP A 9 4.53 -8.18 1.33
N ALA A 10 3.74 -8.67 0.39
CA ALA A 10 2.33 -8.31 0.26
C ALA A 10 1.41 -9.49 0.58
N TYR A 11 0.26 -9.17 1.17
CA TYR A 11 -0.86 -10.08 1.27
C TYR A 11 -1.53 -10.16 -0.11
N ILE A 12 -1.49 -11.36 -0.68
CA ILE A 12 -2.04 -11.65 -2.01
C ILE A 12 -3.13 -12.71 -1.89
N MET A 13 -4.11 -12.63 -2.77
CA MET A 13 -5.07 -13.71 -2.98
C MET A 13 -5.29 -13.93 -4.48
N ARG A 14 -5.80 -15.12 -4.84
CA ARG A 14 -6.25 -15.34 -6.22
C ARG A 14 -7.36 -14.35 -6.52
N ASP A 15 -7.33 -13.79 -7.73
CA ASP A 15 -8.40 -12.91 -8.17
C ASP A 15 -9.70 -13.72 -8.25
N PRO A 16 -10.72 -13.43 -7.43
CA PRO A 16 -11.97 -14.18 -7.45
C PRO A 16 -12.84 -13.84 -8.68
N PHE A 17 -12.45 -12.85 -9.48
CA PHE A 17 -13.20 -12.36 -10.63
C PHE A 17 -12.60 -12.79 -11.98
N VAL A 18 -11.46 -13.47 -12.00
CA VAL A 18 -10.82 -13.97 -13.23
C VAL A 18 -11.12 -15.46 -13.43
N ASP A 19 -11.81 -15.76 -14.52
CA ASP A 19 -12.08 -17.14 -14.94
C ASP A 19 -10.76 -17.90 -15.17
N GLY A 20 -10.73 -19.15 -14.71
CA GLY A 20 -9.53 -19.99 -14.77
C GLY A 20 -8.46 -19.69 -13.72
N GLY A 21 -8.70 -18.74 -12.80
CA GLY A 21 -7.86 -18.50 -11.62
C GLY A 21 -6.44 -18.02 -11.94
N SER A 22 -6.26 -17.41 -13.12
CA SER A 22 -5.00 -16.81 -13.52
C SER A 22 -4.82 -15.43 -12.88
N GLY A 23 -3.64 -15.17 -12.32
CA GLY A 23 -3.32 -13.90 -11.66
C GLY A 23 -3.61 -13.87 -10.16
N GLY A 24 -3.47 -12.70 -9.57
CA GLY A 24 -3.72 -12.46 -8.15
C GLY A 24 -3.84 -10.97 -7.86
N ILE A 25 -4.57 -10.66 -6.79
CA ILE A 25 -4.77 -9.29 -6.32
C ILE A 25 -3.96 -9.06 -5.04
N ILE A 26 -3.41 -7.86 -4.90
CA ILE A 26 -2.77 -7.41 -3.67
C ILE A 26 -3.86 -6.79 -2.80
N ILE A 27 -4.04 -7.32 -1.60
CA ILE A 27 -5.09 -6.87 -0.67
C ILE A 27 -4.54 -6.06 0.51
N GLY A 28 -3.25 -6.21 0.82
CA GLY A 28 -2.59 -5.47 1.88
C GLY A 28 -1.11 -5.80 2.04
N ALA A 29 -0.49 -5.22 3.06
CA ALA A 29 0.85 -5.59 3.55
C ALA A 29 1.02 -5.05 4.98
N ASP A 30 2.16 -5.34 5.59
CA ASP A 30 2.52 -4.75 6.87
C ASP A 30 2.97 -3.31 6.71
N CYS A 31 2.58 -2.45 7.65
CA CYS A 31 3.17 -1.14 7.79
C CYS A 31 4.68 -1.28 8.07
N CYS A 32 5.52 -0.59 7.30
CA CYS A 32 6.96 -0.70 7.45
C CYS A 32 7.52 -0.13 8.76
N VAL A 33 6.73 0.68 9.48
CA VAL A 33 7.08 1.30 10.77
C VAL A 33 6.57 0.46 11.94
N CYS A 34 5.25 0.30 12.07
CA CYS A 34 4.64 -0.37 13.23
C CYS A 34 4.34 -1.86 13.04
N LYS A 35 4.55 -2.41 11.82
CA LYS A 35 4.27 -3.81 11.47
C LYS A 35 2.81 -4.25 11.56
N ALA A 36 1.87 -3.32 11.73
CA ALA A 36 0.45 -3.64 11.64
C ALA A 36 0.05 -3.97 10.21
N GLY A 37 -0.70 -5.06 10.01
CA GLY A 37 -1.29 -5.40 8.72
C GLY A 37 -2.33 -4.36 8.30
N VAL A 38 -2.19 -3.83 7.09
CA VAL A 38 -3.07 -2.79 6.53
C VAL A 38 -3.47 -3.13 5.11
N CYS A 39 -4.69 -2.76 4.71
CA CYS A 39 -5.18 -3.01 3.35
C CYS A 39 -4.65 -1.97 2.35
N VAL A 40 -4.75 -2.28 1.06
CA VAL A 40 -4.30 -1.39 -0.04
C VAL A 40 -5.16 -0.13 -0.21
N SER A 41 -6.30 -0.03 0.47
CA SER A 41 -7.16 1.16 0.37
C SER A 41 -6.40 2.41 0.81
N PRO A 42 -6.51 3.54 0.06
CA PRO A 42 -5.97 4.84 0.47
C PRO A 42 -6.49 5.33 1.83
N GLU A 43 -7.61 4.79 2.29
CA GLU A 43 -8.16 5.10 3.62
C GLU A 43 -7.40 4.41 4.76
N CYS A 44 -6.73 3.29 4.46
CA CYS A 44 -6.03 2.47 5.44
C CYS A 44 -4.51 2.67 5.40
N SER A 45 -3.94 2.79 4.19
CA SER A 45 -2.50 2.84 3.99
C SER A 45 -2.07 3.78 2.87
N PHE A 46 -0.77 4.09 2.85
CA PHE A 46 -0.12 4.89 1.83
C PHE A 46 1.14 4.15 1.35
N PHE A 47 1.26 3.95 0.04
CA PHE A 47 2.42 3.32 -0.58
C PHE A 47 3.23 4.34 -1.38
N TYR A 48 4.53 4.39 -1.13
CA TYR A 48 5.49 5.16 -1.93
C TYR A 48 6.66 4.27 -2.36
N ALA A 49 7.51 3.89 -1.40
CA ALA A 49 8.54 2.85 -1.57
C ALA A 49 8.31 1.66 -0.61
N LYS A 50 7.52 1.88 0.44
CA LYS A 50 7.08 0.92 1.44
C LYS A 50 5.66 1.31 1.83
N ARG A 51 4.83 0.35 2.28
CA ARG A 51 3.50 0.65 2.81
C ARG A 51 3.58 1.19 4.24
N TYR A 52 2.92 2.31 4.47
CA TYR A 52 2.70 2.89 5.79
C TYR A 52 1.22 2.77 6.14
N CYS A 53 0.87 2.42 7.38
CA CYS A 53 -0.48 2.75 7.85
C CYS A 53 -0.64 4.27 7.85
N LYS A 54 -1.87 4.75 7.74
CA LYS A 54 -2.19 6.19 7.66
C LYS A 54 -1.53 7.01 8.77
N ASP A 55 -1.60 6.54 10.01
CA ASP A 55 -0.98 7.22 11.16
C ASP A 55 0.54 7.31 11.05
N CYS A 56 1.19 6.22 10.64
CA CYS A 56 2.64 6.22 10.44
C CYS A 56 3.05 7.09 9.25
N ALA A 57 2.26 7.15 8.19
CA ALA A 57 2.53 8.03 7.04
C ALA A 57 2.50 9.50 7.45
N ILE A 58 1.48 9.92 8.22
CA ILE A 58 1.35 11.29 8.72
C ILE A 58 2.49 11.64 9.68
N LYS A 59 2.78 10.77 10.66
CA LYS A 59 3.86 10.99 11.64
C LYS A 59 5.25 11.10 11.00
N ASN A 60 5.43 10.54 9.80
CA ASN A 60 6.70 10.56 9.09
C ASN A 60 6.69 11.44 7.84
N SER A 61 5.67 12.29 7.64
CA SER A 61 5.48 13.05 6.41
C SER A 61 6.62 14.01 6.07
N ASP A 62 7.38 14.43 7.08
CA ASP A 62 8.51 15.34 6.93
C ASP A 62 9.73 14.68 6.28
N HIS A 63 9.79 13.35 6.29
CA HIS A 63 10.83 12.58 5.60
C HIS A 63 10.48 12.31 4.13
N PHE A 64 9.29 12.71 3.68
CA PHE A 64 8.87 12.52 2.29
C PHE A 64 9.26 13.73 1.43
N PRO A 65 9.62 13.50 0.14
CA PRO A 65 9.70 14.57 -0.84
C PRO A 65 8.41 15.38 -0.87
N GLU A 66 8.50 16.66 -1.27
CA GLU A 66 7.38 17.59 -1.21
C GLU A 66 6.16 17.09 -2.00
N GLU A 67 6.39 16.50 -3.17
CA GLU A 67 5.36 15.95 -4.05
C GLU A 67 4.60 14.80 -3.37
N ILE A 68 5.33 13.91 -2.71
CA ILE A 68 4.78 12.74 -2.00
C ILE A 68 3.99 13.19 -0.77
N ARG A 69 4.48 14.21 -0.05
CA ARG A 69 3.75 14.81 1.07
C ARG A 69 2.43 15.45 0.61
N LYS A 70 2.43 16.15 -0.54
CA LYS A 70 1.20 16.70 -1.14
C LYS A 70 0.21 15.60 -1.52
N GLU A 71 0.69 14.48 -2.07
CA GLU A 71 -0.14 13.33 -2.41
C GLU A 71 -0.75 12.68 -1.16
N LEU A 72 0.05 12.45 -0.12
CA LEU A 72 -0.44 11.98 1.18
C LEU A 72 -1.56 12.89 1.69
N LEU A 73 -1.35 14.21 1.73
CA LEU A 73 -2.37 15.15 2.19
C LEU A 73 -3.64 15.15 1.32
N ARG A 74 -3.54 14.84 0.02
CA ARG A 74 -4.71 14.66 -0.85
C ARG A 74 -5.47 13.38 -0.51
N SER A 75 -4.77 12.28 -0.21
CA SER A 75 -5.43 11.02 0.18
C SER A 75 -6.17 11.13 1.51
N LEU A 76 -5.77 12.07 2.38
CA LEU A 76 -6.48 12.37 3.63
C LEU A 76 -7.78 13.17 3.44
N LYS A 77 -7.93 13.89 2.31
CA LYS A 77 -9.07 14.81 2.05
C LYS A 77 -10.23 14.16 1.30
N GLY A 78 -10.10 12.89 0.92
CA GLY A 78 -11.21 12.13 0.34
C GLY A 78 -12.15 11.64 1.44
N HIS A 79 -13.12 12.49 1.82
CA HIS A 79 -14.51 12.21 2.22
C HIS A 79 -15.19 13.54 2.55
#